data_AF-A0A328PGH4-F1
#
_entry.id   AF-A0A328PGH4-F1
#
_cell.length_a   1.000
_cell.length_b   1.000
_cell.length_c   1.000
_cell.angle_alpha   90.00
_cell.angle_beta   90.00
_cell.angle_gamma   90.00
#
_symmetry.space_group_name_H-M   'P 1'
#
loop_
_entity.id
_entity.type
_entity.pdbx_description
1 polymer ?
#
loop_
_entity_poly.entity_id
_entity_poly.type
_entity_poly.pdbx_seq_one_letter_code
_entity_poly.pdbx_strand_id
1 'polypeptide(L)'
;MFKNKDIFSPYIIIVAIIAYLLMAYVAFHYKIRGLNFPSPISIIYIGIGSLFYALGVLASSNFKLSPYKVKGEFSHIYEPLLLIILIISTILAAWNLYNVGGIPLFSGYLKAKALTKIWFISYLLFLFSINLLLARFKRNFYYGLLILGLILFALTGYRTTTVVILLSVLINLYYTRHISIGKLTIIGILIISLTILIGYVAVKSIEWQHWSLNPIELFFYRAGYTLTVFDRLIQFEGATQGRLLYSTLTGFFTSTDPRIIVGTTVLGYKHSSTSTIFGPATLDFGFFAMISQMFIIGLILGLLHIIQRVKKGFFTALYAIILAHTLVWIETGPTDLVVWIFYLIAVAVIIKEAYYESGHRS
;
A
#
# COMPACT_ATOMS: atom_id res chain seq x y z
N MET A 1 5.54 25.49 -17.53
CA MET A 1 6.88 24.93 -17.81
C MET A 1 6.80 23.41 -17.68
N PHE A 2 6.42 22.74 -18.76
CA PHE A 2 6.25 21.28 -18.86
C PHE A 2 7.53 20.67 -19.45
N LYS A 3 8.39 20.06 -18.63
CA LYS A 3 9.49 19.20 -19.13
C LYS A 3 10.15 18.28 -18.09
N ASN A 4 9.42 17.84 -17.06
CA ASN A 4 9.84 16.69 -16.24
C ASN A 4 8.77 15.60 -16.38
N LYS A 5 9.18 14.40 -16.81
CA LYS A 5 8.32 13.21 -16.77
C LYS A 5 7.94 12.98 -15.31
N ASP A 6 6.65 13.02 -15.00
CA ASP A 6 6.20 12.84 -13.62
C ASP A 6 6.20 11.35 -13.25
N ILE A 7 7.25 10.93 -12.53
CA ILE A 7 7.51 9.52 -12.18
C ILE A 7 6.38 8.95 -11.34
N PHE A 8 5.87 9.73 -10.38
CA PHE A 8 4.82 9.30 -9.47
C PHE A 8 3.42 9.72 -9.93
N SER A 9 3.20 9.86 -11.23
CA SER A 9 1.85 9.95 -11.78
C SER A 9 1.09 8.63 -11.52
N PRO A 10 -0.26 8.62 -11.52
CA PRO A 10 -1.04 7.40 -11.28
C PRO A 10 -0.65 6.23 -12.19
N TYR A 11 -0.20 6.50 -13.42
CA TYR A 11 0.26 5.48 -14.37
C TYR A 11 1.47 4.66 -13.87
N ILE A 12 2.18 5.09 -12.81
CA ILE A 12 3.23 4.29 -12.17
C ILE A 12 2.71 2.93 -11.68
N ILE A 13 1.42 2.82 -11.36
CA ILE A 13 0.80 1.54 -10.99
C ILE A 13 0.88 0.53 -12.12
N ILE A 14 0.65 0.95 -13.37
CA ILE A 14 0.74 0.07 -14.54
C ILE A 14 2.19 -0.39 -14.75
N VAL A 15 3.15 0.55 -14.62
CA VAL A 15 4.58 0.22 -14.69
C VAL A 15 4.98 -0.77 -13.60
N ALA A 16 4.50 -0.57 -12.38
CA ALA A 16 4.76 -1.46 -11.26
C ALA A 16 4.10 -2.85 -11.44
N ILE A 17 2.90 -2.94 -12.04
CA ILE A 17 2.28 -4.21 -12.40
C ILE A 17 3.14 -4.96 -13.42
N ILE A 18 3.62 -4.28 -14.47
CA ILE A 18 4.51 -4.89 -15.47
C ILE A 18 5.81 -5.36 -14.82
N ALA A 19 6.43 -4.54 -13.97
CA ALA A 19 7.63 -4.92 -13.23
C ALA A 19 7.37 -6.15 -12.33
N TYR A 20 6.21 -6.22 -11.68
CA TYR A 20 5.81 -7.36 -10.87
C TYR A 20 5.62 -8.64 -11.68
N LEU A 21 5.02 -8.56 -12.86
CA LEU A 21 4.91 -9.69 -13.79
C LEU A 21 6.28 -10.18 -14.26
N LEU A 22 7.21 -9.27 -14.54
CA LEU A 22 8.60 -9.63 -14.88
C LEU A 22 9.32 -10.32 -13.72
N MET A 23 9.13 -9.85 -12.48
CA MET A 23 9.66 -10.54 -11.30
C MET A 23 9.07 -11.94 -11.12
N ALA A 24 7.76 -12.09 -11.34
CA ALA A 24 7.10 -13.39 -11.29
C ALA A 24 7.59 -14.32 -12.42
N TYR A 25 7.81 -13.78 -13.63
CA TYR A 25 8.36 -14.52 -14.77
C TYR A 25 9.70 -15.17 -14.43
N VAL A 26 10.60 -14.45 -13.75
CA VAL A 26 11.90 -15.00 -13.28
C VAL A 26 11.66 -16.22 -12.39
N ALA A 27 10.70 -16.17 -11.45
CA ALA A 27 10.40 -17.28 -10.57
C ALA A 27 9.90 -18.53 -11.31
N PHE A 28 9.05 -18.36 -12.34
CA PHE A 28 8.55 -19.45 -13.16
C PHE A 28 9.60 -20.02 -14.09
N HIS A 29 10.41 -19.15 -14.72
CA HIS A 29 11.46 -19.56 -15.64
C HIS A 29 12.49 -20.48 -14.96
N TYR A 30 12.92 -20.10 -13.76
CA TYR A 30 13.85 -20.91 -12.95
C TYR A 30 13.15 -22.00 -12.12
N LYS A 31 11.83 -22.18 -12.27
CA LYS A 31 11.01 -23.13 -11.50
C LYS A 31 11.32 -23.09 -9.99
N ILE A 32 11.45 -21.89 -9.42
CA ILE A 32 11.79 -21.73 -8.01
C ILE A 32 10.71 -22.43 -7.17
N ARG A 33 11.08 -23.44 -6.38
CA ARG A 33 10.16 -24.30 -5.61
C ARG A 33 9.06 -24.97 -6.46
N GLY A 34 9.34 -25.24 -7.74
CA GLY A 34 8.41 -25.92 -8.65
C GLY A 34 7.23 -25.06 -9.10
N LEU A 35 7.31 -23.73 -8.97
CA LEU A 35 6.30 -22.83 -9.53
C LEU A 35 6.22 -22.99 -11.05
N ASN A 36 4.99 -23.10 -11.57
CA ASN A 36 4.69 -23.17 -12.99
C ASN A 36 4.11 -21.85 -13.48
N PHE A 37 4.21 -21.61 -14.79
CA PHE A 37 3.60 -20.44 -15.41
C PHE A 37 2.07 -20.43 -15.16
N PRO A 38 1.50 -19.24 -14.90
CA PRO A 38 0.06 -19.10 -14.73
C PRO A 38 -0.65 -19.34 -16.06
N SER A 39 -1.95 -19.64 -15.99
CA SER A 39 -2.77 -19.78 -17.19
C SER A 39 -2.81 -18.46 -18.00
N PRO A 40 -3.00 -18.55 -19.33
CA PRO A 40 -3.23 -17.35 -20.15
C PRO A 40 -4.42 -16.50 -19.68
N ILE A 41 -5.42 -17.13 -19.05
CA ILE A 41 -6.60 -16.46 -18.50
C ILE A 41 -6.20 -15.47 -17.41
N SER A 42 -5.26 -15.83 -16.53
CA SER A 42 -4.72 -14.91 -15.52
C SER A 42 -4.11 -13.65 -16.12
N ILE A 43 -3.35 -13.81 -17.20
CA ILE A 43 -2.73 -12.68 -17.89
C ILE A 43 -3.80 -11.78 -18.53
N ILE A 44 -4.86 -12.36 -19.08
CA ILE A 44 -6.00 -11.62 -19.61
C ILE A 44 -6.71 -10.82 -18.50
N TYR A 45 -6.98 -11.44 -17.34
CA TYR A 45 -7.59 -10.74 -16.19
C TYR A 45 -6.75 -9.54 -15.75
N ILE A 46 -5.43 -9.71 -15.63
CA ILE A 46 -4.50 -8.65 -15.26
C ILE A 46 -4.46 -7.55 -16.32
N GLY A 47 -4.45 -7.93 -17.61
CA GLY A 47 -4.48 -6.99 -18.73
C GLY A 47 -5.75 -6.13 -18.73
N ILE A 48 -6.91 -6.75 -18.59
CA ILE A 48 -8.20 -6.05 -18.55
C ILE A 48 -8.32 -5.18 -17.29
N GLY A 49 -7.95 -5.69 -16.11
CA GLY A 49 -7.94 -4.90 -14.89
C GLY A 49 -7.01 -3.69 -14.98
N SER A 50 -5.84 -3.83 -15.60
CA SER A 50 -4.90 -2.73 -15.83
C SER A 50 -5.44 -1.71 -16.84
N LEU A 51 -6.15 -2.16 -17.88
CA LEU A 51 -6.83 -1.29 -18.84
C LEU A 51 -7.91 -0.46 -18.13
N PHE A 52 -8.77 -1.07 -17.32
CA PHE A 52 -9.83 -0.35 -16.60
C PHE A 52 -9.28 0.62 -15.56
N TYR A 53 -8.17 0.27 -14.90
CA TYR A 53 -7.42 1.22 -14.09
C TYR A 53 -6.99 2.45 -14.90
N ALA A 54 -6.40 2.25 -16.08
CA ALA A 54 -5.98 3.34 -16.96
C ALA A 54 -7.17 4.19 -17.41
N LEU A 55 -8.30 3.56 -17.75
CA LEU A 55 -9.54 4.25 -18.09
C LEU A 55 -10.07 5.11 -16.93
N GLY A 56 -10.00 4.61 -15.69
CA GLY A 56 -10.34 5.38 -14.49
C GLY A 56 -9.45 6.61 -14.31
N VAL A 57 -8.14 6.46 -14.50
CA VAL A 57 -7.19 7.60 -14.48
C VAL A 57 -7.52 8.60 -15.60
N LEU A 58 -7.80 8.13 -16.82
CA LEU A 58 -8.18 8.99 -17.94
C LEU A 58 -9.49 9.72 -17.68
N ALA A 59 -10.52 9.06 -17.12
CA ALA A 59 -11.79 9.68 -16.78
C ALA A 59 -11.63 10.85 -15.80
N SER A 60 -10.65 10.76 -14.89
CA SER A 60 -10.32 11.86 -13.96
C SER A 60 -9.84 13.13 -14.67
N SER A 61 -9.28 13.03 -15.88
CA SER A 61 -8.74 14.19 -16.61
C SER A 61 -9.79 15.22 -17.03
N ASN A 62 -11.06 14.80 -17.11
CA ASN A 62 -12.19 15.69 -17.37
C ASN A 62 -12.50 16.62 -16.18
N PHE A 63 -11.95 16.32 -15.00
CA PHE A 63 -12.12 17.13 -13.81
C PHE A 63 -11.27 18.41 -13.89
N LYS A 64 -11.94 19.53 -14.14
CA LYS A 64 -11.30 20.85 -14.24
C LYS A 64 -11.29 21.53 -12.88
N LEU A 65 -10.14 21.49 -12.21
CA LEU A 65 -9.96 22.22 -10.96
C LEU A 65 -9.74 23.72 -11.23
N SER A 66 -10.50 24.60 -10.58
CA SER A 66 -10.18 26.04 -10.60
C SER A 66 -8.88 26.26 -9.82
N PRO A 67 -7.92 27.07 -10.31
CA PRO A 67 -6.67 27.36 -9.60
C PRO A 67 -6.88 28.23 -8.35
N TYR A 68 -8.11 28.29 -7.82
CA TYR A 68 -8.38 28.96 -6.57
C TYR A 68 -7.47 28.36 -5.51
N LYS A 69 -6.50 29.17 -5.05
CA LYS A 69 -5.74 28.90 -3.84
C LYS A 69 -6.76 28.93 -2.71
N VAL A 70 -7.42 27.81 -2.45
CA VAL A 70 -8.01 27.60 -1.14
C VAL A 70 -6.82 27.78 -0.19
N LYS A 71 -6.80 28.92 0.51
CA LYS A 71 -5.99 29.19 1.70
C LYS A 71 -6.40 28.22 2.82
N GLY A 72 -6.50 26.92 2.52
CA GLY A 72 -6.34 25.85 3.48
C GLY A 72 -4.86 25.75 3.81
N GLU A 73 -4.25 26.88 4.14
CA GLU A 73 -2.99 26.87 4.84
C GLU A 73 -3.31 26.21 6.17
N PHE A 74 -3.04 24.90 6.29
CA PHE A 74 -2.83 24.21 7.56
C PHE A 74 -1.87 25.05 8.42
N SER A 75 -2.39 26.06 9.11
CA SER A 75 -1.63 27.05 9.87
C SER A 75 -0.49 26.40 10.68
N HIS A 76 0.61 27.13 10.91
CA HIS A 76 1.67 26.70 11.83
C HIS A 76 1.13 26.23 13.19
N ILE A 77 -0.08 26.66 13.57
CA ILE A 77 -0.84 26.19 14.74
C ILE A 77 -1.04 24.66 14.76
N TYR A 78 -1.12 23.98 13.61
CA TYR A 78 -1.29 22.53 13.56
C TYR A 78 0.03 21.75 13.66
N GLU A 79 1.19 22.40 13.54
CA GLU A 79 2.49 21.75 13.65
C GLU A 79 2.70 21.05 15.01
N PRO A 80 2.43 21.71 16.17
CA PRO A 80 2.56 21.07 17.47
C PRO A 80 1.56 19.93 17.67
N LEU A 81 0.32 20.08 17.17
CA LEU A 81 -0.67 19.01 17.24
C LEU A 81 -0.21 17.76 16.48
N LEU A 82 0.30 17.92 15.26
CA LEU A 82 0.84 16.81 14.47
C LEU A 82 2.08 16.19 15.11
N LEU A 83 2.92 17.00 15.75
CA LEU A 83 4.06 16.50 16.52
C LEU A 83 3.59 15.65 17.71
N ILE A 84 2.60 16.11 18.46
CA ILE A 84 2.01 15.37 19.59
C ILE A 84 1.43 14.04 19.09
N ILE A 85 0.65 14.04 18.00
CA ILE A 85 0.10 12.82 17.43
C ILE A 85 1.22 11.87 16.99
N LEU A 86 2.28 12.39 16.35
CA LEU A 86 3.43 11.58 15.95
C LEU A 86 4.16 10.96 17.16
N ILE A 87 4.38 11.72 18.23
CA ILE A 87 5.01 11.23 19.46
C ILE A 87 4.12 10.15 20.11
N ILE A 88 2.82 10.42 20.26
CA ILE A 88 1.85 9.45 20.80
C ILE A 88 1.88 8.16 19.95
N SER A 89 1.83 8.28 18.63
CA SER A 89 1.88 7.12 17.73
C SER A 89 3.16 6.30 17.90
N THR A 90 4.29 6.96 18.12
CA THR A 90 5.59 6.30 18.34
C THR A 90 5.62 5.59 19.70
N ILE A 91 5.08 6.22 20.75
CA ILE A 91 4.92 5.61 22.07
C ILE A 91 4.01 4.38 22.00
N LEU A 92 2.89 4.47 21.29
CA LEU A 92 1.98 3.34 21.09
C LEU A 92 2.65 2.20 20.31
N ALA A 93 3.52 2.50 19.34
CA ALA A 93 4.29 1.47 18.64
C ALA A 93 5.24 0.73 19.58
N ALA A 94 5.96 1.47 20.43
CA ALA A 94 6.85 0.90 21.44
C ALA A 94 6.07 0.07 22.48
N TRP A 95 4.95 0.60 22.96
CA TRP A 95 4.05 -0.09 23.88
C TRP A 95 3.48 -1.38 23.28
N ASN A 96 3.17 -1.39 21.98
CA ASN A 96 2.75 -2.61 21.29
C ASN A 96 3.84 -3.69 21.34
N LEU A 97 5.10 -3.34 21.05
CA LEU A 97 6.21 -4.29 21.12
C LEU A 97 6.41 -4.80 22.55
N TYR A 98 6.30 -3.92 23.54
CA TYR A 98 6.36 -4.28 24.96
C TYR A 98 5.27 -5.29 25.34
N ASN A 99 4.01 -5.04 24.93
CA ASN A 99 2.88 -5.94 25.22
C ASN A 99 2.98 -7.30 24.55
N VAL A 100 3.63 -7.37 23.38
CA VAL A 100 3.88 -8.65 22.70
C VAL A 100 4.94 -9.46 23.46
N GLY A 101 5.73 -8.83 24.33
CA GLY A 101 6.68 -9.50 25.22
C GLY A 101 8.01 -9.86 24.56
N GLY A 102 8.35 -9.24 23.42
CA GLY A 102 9.58 -9.51 22.70
C GLY A 102 9.64 -8.80 21.35
N ILE A 103 10.58 -9.23 20.48
CA ILE A 103 10.78 -8.66 19.15
C ILE A 103 10.15 -9.59 18.09
N PRO A 104 9.01 -9.22 17.50
CA PRO A 104 8.31 -10.08 16.54
C PRO A 104 9.09 -10.41 15.27
N LEU A 105 10.05 -9.56 14.86
CA LEU A 105 10.95 -9.83 13.74
C LEU A 105 11.72 -11.15 13.90
N PHE A 106 12.03 -11.55 15.14
CA PHE A 106 12.84 -12.72 15.45
C PHE A 106 12.06 -13.96 15.91
N SER A 107 10.73 -13.89 15.98
CA SER A 107 9.89 -15.05 16.33
C SER A 107 8.58 -15.05 15.55
N GLY A 108 8.33 -16.13 14.81
CA GLY A 108 7.09 -16.33 14.06
C GLY A 108 5.83 -16.31 14.96
N TYR A 109 5.94 -16.77 16.21
CA TYR A 109 4.83 -16.75 17.17
C TYR A 109 4.48 -15.33 17.59
N LEU A 110 5.49 -14.53 17.95
CA LEU A 110 5.30 -13.13 18.32
C LEU A 110 4.82 -12.29 17.14
N LYS A 111 5.28 -12.58 15.93
CA LYS A 111 4.81 -11.95 14.68
C LYS A 111 3.30 -12.08 14.50
N ALA A 112 2.74 -13.27 14.72
CA ALA A 112 1.31 -13.49 14.61
C ALA A 112 0.49 -12.65 15.61
N LYS A 113 1.06 -12.32 16.77
CA LYS A 113 0.42 -11.49 17.81
C LYS A 113 0.71 -9.99 17.68
N ALA A 114 1.61 -9.57 16.80
CA ALA A 114 2.09 -8.20 16.76
C ALA A 114 1.12 -7.18 16.15
N LEU A 115 0.14 -7.63 15.35
CA LEU A 115 -0.92 -6.78 14.77
C LEU A 115 -2.07 -6.57 15.76
N THR A 116 -1.79 -5.94 16.89
CA THR A 116 -2.83 -5.62 17.87
C THR A 116 -3.63 -4.38 17.49
N LYS A 117 -4.67 -4.07 18.28
CA LYS A 117 -5.42 -2.82 18.13
C LYS A 117 -4.55 -1.58 18.35
N ILE A 118 -3.56 -1.68 19.23
CA ILE A 118 -2.62 -0.61 19.55
C ILE A 118 -1.70 -0.35 18.36
N TRP A 119 -1.22 -1.43 17.74
CA TRP A 119 -0.42 -1.34 16.51
C TRP A 119 -1.16 -0.61 15.39
N PHE A 120 -2.44 -0.94 15.18
CA PHE A 120 -3.24 -0.33 14.12
C PHE A 120 -3.42 1.19 14.32
N ILE A 121 -3.81 1.61 15.52
CA ILE A 121 -3.99 3.03 15.84
C ILE A 121 -2.65 3.76 15.71
N SER A 122 -1.58 3.17 16.25
CA SER A 122 -0.22 3.69 16.13
C SER A 122 0.19 3.89 14.67
N TYR A 123 0.04 2.85 13.83
CA TYR A 123 0.44 2.89 12.43
C TYR A 123 -0.35 3.94 11.63
N LEU A 124 -1.67 4.01 11.82
CA LEU A 124 -2.53 4.98 11.14
C LEU A 124 -2.14 6.41 11.50
N LEU A 125 -1.99 6.71 12.79
CA LEU A 125 -1.62 8.04 13.28
C LEU A 125 -0.19 8.42 12.87
N PHE A 126 0.75 7.48 12.94
CA PHE A 126 2.14 7.68 12.56
C PHE A 126 2.24 8.05 11.08
N LEU A 127 1.66 7.21 10.22
CA LEU A 127 1.75 7.37 8.77
C LEU A 127 1.13 8.68 8.30
N PHE A 128 -0.03 9.04 8.85
CA PHE A 128 -0.67 10.32 8.55
C PHE A 128 0.18 11.52 8.99
N SER A 129 0.62 11.52 10.26
CA SER A 129 1.30 12.67 10.85
C SER A 129 2.69 12.90 10.26
N ILE A 130 3.47 11.84 10.04
CA ILE A 130 4.83 12.00 9.48
C ILE A 130 4.82 12.52 8.05
N ASN A 131 3.89 12.03 7.22
CA ASN A 131 3.76 12.51 5.85
C ASN A 131 3.29 13.97 5.83
N LEU A 132 2.33 14.35 6.66
CA LEU A 132 1.87 15.74 6.69
C LEU A 132 2.96 16.69 7.21
N LEU A 133 3.70 16.28 8.25
CA LEU A 133 4.81 17.06 8.78
C LEU A 133 5.91 17.26 7.74
N LEU A 134 6.35 16.20 7.05
CA LEU A 134 7.42 16.30 6.04
C LEU A 134 6.97 17.03 4.77
N ALA A 135 5.69 16.92 4.40
CA ALA A 135 5.10 17.60 3.25
C ALA A 135 5.17 19.13 3.42
N ARG A 136 4.93 19.60 4.65
CA ARG A 136 4.75 21.03 4.93
C ARG A 136 5.97 21.67 5.58
N PHE A 137 6.56 21.01 6.58
CA PHE A 137 7.58 21.58 7.44
C PHE A 137 8.97 21.04 7.10
N LYS A 138 9.95 21.94 7.03
CA LYS A 138 11.31 21.63 6.53
C LYS A 138 12.33 21.35 7.65
N ARG A 139 11.91 20.80 8.79
CA ARG A 139 12.80 20.59 9.94
C ARG A 139 13.47 19.21 9.90
N ASN A 140 14.77 19.19 10.19
CA ASN A 140 15.56 17.96 10.17
C ASN A 140 15.15 16.96 11.26
N PHE A 141 14.65 17.46 12.39
CA PHE A 141 14.21 16.64 13.53
C PHE A 141 13.14 15.60 13.15
N TYR A 142 12.25 15.91 12.21
CA TYR A 142 11.21 14.94 11.78
C TYR A 142 11.79 13.71 11.09
N TYR A 143 12.95 13.81 10.44
CA TYR A 143 13.62 12.62 9.88
C TYR A 143 14.14 11.71 11.00
N GLY A 144 14.55 12.25 12.14
CA GLY A 144 14.90 11.45 13.32
C GLY A 144 13.70 10.66 13.84
N LEU A 145 12.54 11.30 13.96
CA LEU A 145 11.29 10.63 14.34
C LEU A 145 10.81 9.60 13.30
N LEU A 146 11.01 9.89 12.00
CA LEU A 146 10.76 8.93 10.92
C LEU A 146 11.60 7.67 11.11
N ILE A 147 12.92 7.81 11.34
CA ILE A 147 13.82 6.68 11.54
C ILE A 147 13.43 5.88 12.77
N LEU A 148 13.12 6.56 13.88
CA LEU A 148 12.68 5.90 15.11
C LEU A 148 11.42 5.07 14.89
N GLY A 149 10.38 5.66 14.30
CA GLY A 149 9.15 4.92 13.99
C GLY A 149 9.37 3.81 12.96
N LEU A 150 10.20 4.03 11.94
CA LEU A 150 10.55 3.02 10.95
C LEU A 150 11.18 1.79 11.61
N ILE A 151 12.10 1.99 12.57
CA ILE A 151 12.72 0.90 13.33
C ILE A 151 11.63 0.15 14.12
N LEU A 152 10.79 0.86 14.88
CA LEU A 152 9.72 0.22 15.67
C LEU A 152 8.76 -0.61 14.79
N PHE A 153 8.35 -0.09 13.63
CA PHE A 153 7.50 -0.85 12.71
C PHE A 153 8.24 -1.99 12.03
N ALA A 154 9.52 -1.84 11.67
CA ALA A 154 10.32 -2.93 11.11
C ALA A 154 10.52 -4.09 12.11
N LEU A 155 10.67 -3.78 13.39
CA LEU A 155 10.78 -4.77 14.48
C LEU A 155 9.53 -5.64 14.63
N THR A 156 8.38 -5.23 14.08
CA THR A 156 7.18 -6.08 14.03
C THR A 156 7.29 -7.25 13.05
N GLY A 157 8.31 -7.27 12.18
CA GLY A 157 8.49 -8.34 11.18
C GLY A 157 7.53 -8.24 9.97
N TYR A 158 6.73 -7.18 9.88
CA TYR A 158 5.84 -6.91 8.74
C TYR A 158 6.51 -5.99 7.73
N ARG A 159 7.09 -6.59 6.67
CA ARG A 159 7.78 -5.84 5.61
C ARG A 159 6.92 -4.79 4.91
N THR A 160 5.62 -5.06 4.75
CA THR A 160 4.71 -4.20 3.95
C THR A 160 4.52 -2.85 4.63
N THR A 161 4.46 -2.81 5.96
CA THR A 161 4.24 -1.60 6.74
C THR A 161 5.46 -0.68 6.65
N THR A 162 6.65 -1.25 6.75
CA THR A 162 7.93 -0.53 6.55
C THR A 162 8.04 0.03 5.13
N VAL A 163 7.69 -0.77 4.11
CA VAL A 163 7.73 -0.35 2.70
C VAL A 163 6.77 0.80 2.42
N VAL A 164 5.54 0.73 2.93
CA VAL A 164 4.56 1.81 2.77
C VAL A 164 5.08 3.11 3.38
N ILE A 165 5.62 3.09 4.61
CA ILE A 165 6.16 4.29 5.27
C ILE A 165 7.25 4.93 4.40
N LEU A 166 8.20 4.12 3.90
CA LEU A 166 9.31 4.61 3.08
C LEU A 166 8.82 5.14 1.73
N LEU A 167 7.95 4.39 1.03
CA LEU A 167 7.40 4.81 -0.25
C LEU A 167 6.55 6.07 -0.13
N SER A 168 5.69 6.18 0.89
CA SER A 168 4.86 7.38 1.06
C SER A 168 5.71 8.62 1.30
N VAL A 169 6.74 8.50 2.15
CA VAL A 169 7.66 9.61 2.41
C VAL A 169 8.45 9.96 1.15
N LEU A 170 8.92 8.96 0.38
CA LEU A 170 9.64 9.18 -0.86
C LEU A 170 8.81 9.94 -1.89
N ILE A 171 7.56 9.51 -2.13
CA ILE A 171 6.63 10.15 -3.05
C ILE A 171 6.35 11.59 -2.59
N ASN A 172 6.12 11.78 -1.30
CA ASN A 172 5.86 13.09 -0.71
C ASN A 172 7.06 14.04 -0.87
N LEU A 173 8.27 13.58 -0.59
CA LEU A 173 9.48 14.37 -0.76
C LEU A 173 9.77 14.69 -2.24
N TYR A 174 9.44 13.79 -3.17
CA TYR A 174 9.54 14.06 -4.59
C TYR A 174 8.70 15.28 -5.01
N TYR A 175 7.44 15.34 -4.55
CA TYR A 175 6.54 16.47 -4.89
C TYR A 175 6.83 17.76 -4.12
N THR A 176 7.43 17.68 -2.93
CA THR A 176 7.64 18.86 -2.06
C THR A 176 9.07 19.41 -2.08
N ARG A 177 10.07 18.59 -2.41
CA ARG A 177 11.50 18.92 -2.33
C ARG A 177 12.25 18.83 -3.65
N HIS A 178 11.59 18.49 -4.75
CA HIS A 178 12.21 18.38 -6.08
C HIS A 178 13.53 17.58 -6.04
N ILE A 179 13.50 16.42 -5.38
CA ILE A 179 14.66 15.54 -5.25
C ILE A 179 15.15 15.12 -6.66
N SER A 180 16.46 15.14 -6.88
CA SER A 180 17.05 14.70 -8.14
C SER A 180 16.83 13.20 -8.38
N ILE A 181 16.74 12.80 -9.66
CA ILE A 181 16.50 11.40 -10.05
C ILE A 181 17.57 10.48 -9.46
N GLY A 182 18.84 10.88 -9.43
CA GLY A 182 19.90 10.07 -8.83
C GLY A 182 19.67 9.76 -7.33
N LYS A 183 19.24 10.76 -6.55
CA LYS A 183 18.89 10.55 -5.13
C LYS A 183 17.65 9.67 -4.99
N LEU A 184 16.67 9.84 -5.87
CA LEU A 184 15.48 9.00 -5.90
C LEU A 184 15.85 7.53 -6.16
N THR A 185 16.75 7.26 -7.10
CA THR A 185 17.25 5.92 -7.41
C THR A 185 17.98 5.30 -6.23
N ILE A 186 18.86 6.05 -5.55
CA ILE A 186 19.58 5.56 -4.35
C ILE A 186 18.59 5.18 -3.25
N ILE A 187 17.60 6.02 -2.97
CA ILE A 187 16.58 5.72 -1.95
C ILE A 187 15.74 4.52 -2.38
N GLY A 188 15.38 4.41 -3.67
CA GLY A 188 14.67 3.25 -4.20
C GLY A 188 15.43 1.93 -4.00
N ILE A 189 16.73 1.91 -4.29
CA ILE A 189 17.60 0.76 -4.04
C ILE A 189 17.63 0.42 -2.55
N LEU A 190 17.74 1.44 -1.67
CA LEU A 190 17.72 1.23 -0.23
C LEU A 190 16.40 0.59 0.24
N ILE A 191 15.25 1.03 -0.29
CA ILE A 191 13.93 0.45 0.02
C ILE A 191 13.89 -1.02 -0.39
N ILE A 192 14.34 -1.35 -1.61
CA ILE A 192 14.37 -2.74 -2.10
C ILE A 192 15.27 -3.59 -1.22
N SER A 193 16.49 -3.14 -0.92
CA SER A 193 17.45 -3.85 -0.06
C SER A 193 16.89 -4.09 1.34
N LEU A 194 16.27 -3.08 1.96
CA LEU A 194 15.61 -3.23 3.27
C LEU A 194 14.44 -4.21 3.21
N THR A 195 13.66 -4.21 2.14
CA THR A 195 12.53 -5.14 1.95
C THR A 195 13.01 -6.58 1.88
N ILE A 196 14.08 -6.83 1.11
CA ILE A 196 14.71 -8.15 0.99
C ILE A 196 15.27 -8.59 2.34
N LEU A 197 15.99 -7.71 3.04
CA LEU A 197 16.59 -8.01 4.34
C LEU A 197 15.54 -8.34 5.40
N ILE A 198 14.55 -7.45 5.61
CA ILE A 198 13.48 -7.65 6.59
C ILE A 198 12.67 -8.89 6.24
N GLY A 199 12.35 -9.07 4.95
CA GLY A 199 11.62 -10.25 4.47
C GLY A 199 12.37 -11.56 4.75
N TYR A 200 13.68 -11.58 4.48
CA TYR A 200 14.51 -12.75 4.70
C TYR A 200 14.66 -13.10 6.19
N VAL A 201 14.97 -12.11 7.04
CA VAL A 201 15.06 -12.30 8.50
C VAL A 201 13.72 -12.80 9.04
N ALA A 202 12.62 -12.13 8.68
CA ALA A 202 11.30 -12.49 9.19
C ALA A 202 10.82 -13.89 8.73
N VAL A 203 11.33 -14.41 7.61
CA VAL A 203 11.02 -15.78 7.14
C VAL A 203 11.90 -16.80 7.85
N LYS A 204 13.20 -16.52 8.04
CA LYS A 204 14.12 -17.39 8.78
C LYS A 204 13.75 -17.53 10.25
N SER A 205 13.09 -16.52 10.83
CA SER A 205 12.59 -16.53 12.20
C SER A 205 11.29 -17.29 12.42
N ILE A 206 10.74 -17.93 11.39
CA ILE A 206 9.56 -18.79 11.51
C ILE A 206 10.03 -20.20 11.87
N GLU A 207 9.86 -20.56 13.14
CA GLU A 207 10.38 -21.81 13.74
C GLU A 207 9.91 -23.08 13.00
N TRP A 208 8.69 -23.06 12.46
CA TRP A 208 8.08 -24.19 11.74
C TRP A 208 8.28 -24.15 10.21
N GLN A 209 9.06 -23.20 9.69
CA GLN A 209 9.34 -23.09 8.25
C GLN A 209 10.84 -23.02 7.97
N HIS A 210 11.41 -24.15 7.56
CA HIS A 210 12.80 -24.18 7.09
C HIS A 210 12.88 -23.85 5.60
N TRP A 211 12.87 -22.55 5.28
CA TRP A 211 13.11 -22.10 3.91
C TRP A 211 14.59 -22.23 3.55
N SER A 212 14.88 -23.03 2.53
CA SER A 212 16.22 -23.15 1.91
C SER A 212 16.53 -22.06 0.88
N LEU A 213 15.56 -21.17 0.58
CA LEU A 213 15.74 -20.12 -0.42
C LEU A 213 16.71 -19.05 0.08
N ASN A 214 17.56 -18.56 -0.83
CA ASN A 214 18.37 -17.38 -0.57
C ASN A 214 17.49 -16.09 -0.61
N PRO A 215 17.97 -14.94 -0.10
CA PRO A 215 17.17 -13.72 -0.04
C PRO A 215 16.61 -13.23 -1.39
N ILE A 216 17.37 -13.44 -2.48
CA ILE A 216 17.01 -13.01 -3.83
C ILE A 216 15.96 -13.95 -4.43
N GLU A 217 16.16 -15.26 -4.30
CA GLU A 217 15.18 -16.27 -4.69
C GLU A 217 13.87 -16.10 -3.96
N LEU A 218 13.91 -15.79 -2.66
CA LEU A 218 12.72 -15.51 -1.87
C LEU A 218 11.95 -14.31 -2.42
N PHE A 219 12.65 -13.25 -2.84
CA PHE A 219 12.03 -12.07 -3.42
C PHE A 219 11.26 -12.39 -4.71
N PHE A 220 11.87 -13.12 -5.66
CA PHE A 220 11.19 -13.54 -6.89
C PHE A 220 10.10 -14.58 -6.63
N TYR A 221 10.36 -15.57 -5.77
CA TYR A 221 9.41 -16.61 -5.39
C TYR A 221 8.12 -16.01 -4.86
N ARG A 222 8.18 -14.94 -4.05
CA ARG A 222 6.98 -14.27 -3.54
C ARG A 222 6.12 -13.68 -4.65
N ALA A 223 6.72 -13.08 -5.67
CA ALA A 223 6.00 -12.59 -6.84
C ALA A 223 5.31 -13.73 -7.61
N GLY A 224 6.05 -14.82 -7.87
CA GLY A 224 5.51 -16.01 -8.56
C GLY A 224 4.42 -16.73 -7.76
N TYR A 225 4.60 -16.89 -6.45
CA TYR A 225 3.63 -17.54 -5.56
C TYR A 225 2.31 -16.77 -5.51
N THR A 226 2.34 -15.45 -5.32
CA THR A 226 1.11 -14.63 -5.29
C THR A 226 0.37 -14.71 -6.63
N LEU A 227 1.08 -14.72 -7.76
CA LEU A 227 0.46 -14.86 -9.07
C LEU A 227 -0.12 -16.28 -9.29
N THR A 228 0.50 -17.31 -8.72
CA THR A 228 -0.04 -18.68 -8.70
C THR A 228 -1.32 -18.77 -7.86
N VAL A 229 -1.35 -18.08 -6.70
CA VAL A 229 -2.57 -17.96 -5.88
C VAL A 229 -3.67 -17.25 -6.66
N PHE A 230 -3.35 -16.17 -7.36
CA PHE A 230 -4.31 -15.47 -8.20
C PHE A 230 -4.84 -16.36 -9.35
N ASP A 231 -3.98 -17.15 -9.99
CA ASP A 231 -4.38 -18.06 -11.07
C ASP A 231 -5.37 -19.13 -10.62
N ARG A 232 -5.16 -19.70 -9.44
CA ARG A 232 -6.13 -20.62 -8.82
C ARG A 232 -7.40 -19.91 -8.40
N LEU A 233 -7.30 -18.68 -7.90
CA LEU A 233 -8.44 -17.90 -7.41
C LEU A 233 -9.48 -17.65 -8.49
N ILE A 234 -9.08 -17.49 -9.76
CA ILE A 234 -10.00 -17.32 -10.90
C ILE A 234 -10.99 -18.50 -11.01
N GLN A 235 -10.62 -19.71 -10.61
CA GLN A 235 -11.52 -20.87 -10.61
C GLN A 235 -12.60 -20.81 -9.52
N PHE A 236 -12.41 -19.97 -8.52
CA PHE A 236 -13.31 -19.75 -7.38
C PHE A 236 -13.94 -18.36 -7.40
N GLU A 237 -14.07 -17.78 -8.60
CA GLU A 237 -14.67 -16.47 -8.80
C GLU A 237 -16.04 -16.36 -8.11
N GLY A 238 -16.23 -15.33 -7.28
CA GLY A 238 -17.49 -15.10 -6.55
C GLY A 238 -17.76 -16.05 -5.37
N ALA A 239 -16.83 -16.94 -5.01
CA ALA A 239 -17.04 -17.93 -3.95
C ALA A 239 -17.26 -17.33 -2.56
N THR A 240 -16.70 -16.15 -2.25
CA THR A 240 -16.84 -15.55 -0.92
C THR A 240 -18.04 -14.63 -0.78
N GLN A 241 -18.72 -14.24 -1.87
CA GLN A 241 -19.97 -13.47 -1.88
C GLN A 241 -19.94 -12.21 -0.99
N GLY A 242 -18.80 -11.52 -0.93
CA GLY A 242 -18.60 -10.32 -0.11
C GLY A 242 -18.10 -10.57 1.32
N ARG A 243 -17.93 -11.83 1.74
CA ARG A 243 -17.37 -12.15 3.06
C ARG A 243 -15.92 -11.68 3.21
N LEU A 244 -15.13 -11.66 2.13
CA LEU A 244 -13.75 -11.19 2.19
C LEU A 244 -13.70 -9.67 2.38
N LEU A 245 -14.52 -8.91 1.67
CA LEU A 245 -14.68 -7.46 1.84
C LEU A 245 -15.22 -7.14 3.23
N TYR A 246 -16.26 -7.85 3.68
CA TYR A 246 -16.79 -7.71 5.03
C TYR A 246 -15.70 -7.99 6.08
N SER A 247 -14.95 -9.08 5.95
CA SER A 247 -13.82 -9.39 6.84
C SER A 247 -12.70 -8.36 6.71
N THR A 248 -12.49 -7.73 5.56
CA THR A 248 -11.49 -6.66 5.42
C THR A 248 -11.89 -5.42 6.20
N LEU A 249 -13.19 -5.09 6.20
CA LEU A 249 -13.72 -3.92 6.91
C LEU A 249 -13.91 -4.17 8.41
N THR A 250 -14.28 -5.39 8.79
CA THR A 250 -14.68 -5.75 10.16
C THR A 250 -13.72 -6.69 10.86
N GLY A 251 -12.83 -7.37 10.13
CA GLY A 251 -11.93 -8.42 10.63
C GLY A 251 -11.01 -7.97 11.74
N PHE A 252 -10.71 -6.67 11.78
CA PHE A 252 -9.98 -6.04 12.88
C PHE A 252 -10.76 -6.05 14.21
N PHE A 253 -12.09 -6.00 14.16
CA PHE A 253 -12.97 -6.09 15.32
C PHE A 253 -13.35 -7.54 15.65
N THR A 254 -13.42 -8.40 14.64
CA THR A 254 -13.85 -9.80 14.76
C THR A 254 -12.67 -10.81 14.77
N SER A 255 -11.42 -10.32 14.83
CA SER A 255 -10.18 -11.11 14.82
C SER A 255 -10.07 -12.10 13.64
N THR A 256 -10.68 -11.77 12.50
CA THR A 256 -10.63 -12.59 11.29
C THR A 256 -9.69 -11.96 10.27
N ASP A 257 -8.58 -12.65 9.93
CA ASP A 257 -7.66 -12.18 8.88
C ASP A 257 -8.26 -12.51 7.49
N PRO A 258 -8.57 -11.50 6.65
CA PRO A 258 -9.09 -11.72 5.31
C PRO A 258 -8.18 -12.61 4.45
N ARG A 259 -6.87 -12.56 4.68
CA ARG A 259 -5.90 -13.37 3.92
C ARG A 259 -5.97 -14.86 4.27
N ILE A 260 -6.51 -15.21 5.45
CA ILE A 260 -6.81 -16.60 5.79
C ILE A 260 -8.00 -17.09 4.96
N ILE A 261 -9.00 -16.24 4.70
CA ILE A 261 -10.15 -16.58 3.85
C ILE A 261 -9.67 -16.92 2.43
N VAL A 262 -8.76 -16.10 1.88
CA VAL A 262 -8.13 -16.37 0.57
C VAL A 262 -7.42 -17.73 0.59
N GLY A 263 -6.60 -18.01 1.60
CA GLY A 263 -5.90 -19.29 1.73
C GLY A 263 -6.85 -20.49 1.85
N THR A 264 -7.90 -20.39 2.67
CA THR A 264 -8.85 -21.48 2.86
C THR A 264 -9.68 -21.76 1.62
N THR A 265 -10.14 -20.71 0.94
CA THR A 265 -11.04 -20.87 -0.22
C THR A 265 -10.28 -21.30 -1.46
N VAL A 266 -9.06 -20.79 -1.68
CA VAL A 266 -8.30 -21.02 -2.91
C VAL A 266 -7.33 -22.20 -2.79
N LEU A 267 -6.72 -22.41 -1.62
CA LEU A 267 -5.68 -23.42 -1.42
C LEU A 267 -6.16 -24.60 -0.57
N GLY A 268 -7.33 -24.50 0.05
CA GLY A 268 -7.91 -25.56 0.88
C GLY A 268 -7.29 -25.67 2.28
N TYR A 269 -6.45 -24.72 2.70
CA TYR A 269 -5.81 -24.73 4.02
C TYR A 269 -5.73 -23.35 4.67
N LYS A 270 -5.77 -23.32 6.01
CA LYS A 270 -5.75 -22.09 6.82
C LYS A 270 -4.35 -21.46 6.88
N HIS A 271 -3.95 -20.77 5.82
CA HIS A 271 -2.74 -19.94 5.80
C HIS A 271 -3.01 -18.56 5.18
N SER A 272 -2.51 -17.52 5.84
CA SER A 272 -2.56 -16.13 5.35
C SER A 272 -1.87 -16.04 3.99
N SER A 273 -2.66 -16.00 2.92
CA SER A 273 -2.20 -15.98 1.54
C SER A 273 -2.65 -14.70 0.87
N THR A 274 -1.74 -14.06 0.15
CA THR A 274 -2.03 -12.85 -0.60
C THR A 274 -2.45 -13.22 -2.01
N SER A 275 -3.48 -12.56 -2.51
CA SER A 275 -3.84 -12.51 -3.92
C SER A 275 -3.63 -11.06 -4.37
N THR A 276 -3.08 -10.85 -5.57
CA THR A 276 -2.68 -9.53 -6.11
C THR A 276 -3.78 -8.47 -5.98
N ILE A 277 -3.54 -7.22 -6.40
CA ILE A 277 -4.57 -6.15 -6.39
C ILE A 277 -5.91 -6.56 -7.05
N PHE A 278 -5.87 -7.51 -7.99
CA PHE A 278 -7.02 -8.06 -8.71
C PHE A 278 -7.78 -9.15 -7.94
N GLY A 279 -7.15 -9.79 -6.95
CA GLY A 279 -7.65 -11.00 -6.30
C GLY A 279 -8.91 -10.80 -5.45
N PRO A 280 -8.90 -9.93 -4.42
CA PRO A 280 -10.00 -9.83 -3.47
C PRO A 280 -11.38 -9.58 -4.09
N ALA A 281 -11.49 -8.62 -5.01
CA ALA A 281 -12.76 -8.36 -5.71
C ALA A 281 -13.20 -9.52 -6.62
N THR A 282 -12.25 -10.20 -7.27
CA THR A 282 -12.54 -11.40 -8.08
C THR A 282 -13.09 -12.52 -7.21
N LEU A 283 -12.52 -12.74 -6.02
CA LEU A 283 -12.96 -13.80 -5.12
C LEU A 283 -14.35 -13.52 -4.52
N ASP A 284 -14.64 -12.27 -4.19
CA ASP A 284 -15.94 -11.89 -3.60
C ASP A 284 -17.09 -11.86 -4.58
N PHE A 285 -16.91 -11.19 -5.71
CA PHE A 285 -18.01 -10.81 -6.59
C PHE A 285 -17.70 -11.02 -8.08
N GLY A 286 -16.47 -11.46 -8.37
CA GLY A 286 -16.04 -11.83 -9.69
C GLY A 286 -15.43 -10.76 -10.56
N PHE A 287 -15.31 -11.08 -11.84
CA PHE A 287 -14.55 -10.36 -12.85
C PHE A 287 -15.06 -8.92 -13.02
N PHE A 288 -16.38 -8.72 -13.05
CA PHE A 288 -16.99 -7.40 -13.14
C PHE A 288 -16.70 -6.53 -11.92
N ALA A 289 -16.61 -7.13 -10.74
CA ALA A 289 -16.23 -6.40 -9.53
C ALA A 289 -14.74 -6.03 -9.53
N MET A 290 -13.87 -6.93 -10.02
CA MET A 290 -12.46 -6.61 -10.22
C MET A 290 -12.28 -5.42 -11.17
N ILE A 291 -12.98 -5.44 -12.31
CA ILE A 291 -13.00 -4.32 -13.27
C ILE A 291 -13.44 -3.02 -12.59
N SER A 292 -14.57 -3.06 -11.87
CA SER A 292 -15.14 -1.90 -11.20
C SER A 292 -14.19 -1.35 -10.13
N GLN A 293 -13.59 -2.23 -9.32
CA GLN A 293 -12.59 -1.87 -8.32
C GLN A 293 -11.39 -1.17 -8.98
N MET A 294 -10.81 -1.75 -10.03
CA MET A 294 -9.64 -1.17 -10.69
C MET A 294 -9.95 0.20 -11.30
N PHE A 295 -11.13 0.36 -11.92
CA PHE A 295 -11.59 1.65 -12.43
C PHE A 295 -11.72 2.70 -11.31
N ILE A 296 -12.38 2.35 -10.19
CA ILE A 296 -12.56 3.25 -9.04
C ILE A 296 -11.22 3.66 -8.42
N ILE A 297 -10.30 2.71 -8.25
CA ILE A 297 -8.94 3.00 -7.75
C ILE A 297 -8.22 3.96 -8.69
N GLY A 298 -8.29 3.74 -10.00
CA GLY A 298 -7.70 4.62 -11.02
C GLY A 298 -8.29 6.02 -10.98
N LEU A 299 -9.62 6.13 -10.86
CA LEU A 299 -10.34 7.40 -10.77
C LEU A 299 -9.93 8.20 -9.53
N ILE A 300 -9.92 7.56 -8.35
CA ILE A 300 -9.55 8.22 -7.08
C ILE A 300 -8.12 8.73 -7.13
N LEU A 301 -7.17 7.90 -7.58
CA LEU A 301 -5.77 8.30 -7.72
C LEU A 301 -5.59 9.42 -8.75
N GLY A 302 -6.31 9.36 -9.87
CA GLY A 302 -6.32 10.40 -10.89
C GLY A 302 -6.81 11.76 -10.35
N LEU A 303 -7.95 11.76 -9.66
CA LEU A 303 -8.54 12.97 -9.07
C LEU A 303 -7.63 13.55 -7.98
N LEU A 304 -7.12 12.74 -7.05
CA LEU A 304 -6.17 13.20 -6.04
C LEU A 304 -4.89 13.77 -6.65
N HIS A 305 -4.40 13.16 -7.72
CA HIS A 305 -3.23 13.65 -8.43
C HIS A 305 -3.46 15.04 -9.04
N ILE A 306 -4.65 15.32 -9.57
CA ILE A 306 -5.02 16.66 -10.04
C ILE A 306 -5.08 17.64 -8.86
N ILE A 307 -5.81 17.28 -7.80
CA ILE A 307 -6.02 18.15 -6.63
C ILE A 307 -4.69 18.51 -5.94
N GLN A 308 -3.81 17.53 -5.73
CA GLN A 308 -2.55 17.75 -5.03
C GLN A 308 -1.59 18.67 -5.80
N ARG A 309 -1.60 18.63 -7.13
CA ARG A 309 -0.75 19.52 -7.96
C ARG A 309 -1.12 20.99 -7.81
N VAL A 310 -2.41 21.26 -7.57
CA VAL A 310 -2.92 22.63 -7.39
C VAL A 310 -2.80 23.08 -5.93
N LYS A 311 -3.28 22.28 -4.98
CA LYS A 311 -3.44 22.69 -3.58
C LYS A 311 -2.25 22.39 -2.67
N LYS A 312 -1.47 21.34 -2.98
CA LYS A 312 -0.28 20.89 -2.22
C LYS A 312 -0.54 20.63 -0.73
N GLY A 313 0.52 20.36 0.04
CA GLY A 313 0.45 20.19 1.50
C GLY A 313 -0.30 18.91 1.90
N PHE A 314 -1.46 19.06 2.54
CA PHE A 314 -2.30 17.93 2.98
C PHE A 314 -2.64 16.97 1.83
N PHE A 315 -3.02 17.52 0.67
CA PHE A 315 -3.36 16.72 -0.50
C PHE A 315 -2.16 15.93 -1.04
N THR A 316 -0.95 16.50 -0.96
CA THR A 316 0.28 15.80 -1.35
C THR A 316 0.59 14.66 -0.40
N ALA A 317 0.44 14.87 0.91
CA ALA A 317 0.60 13.81 1.92
C ALA A 317 -0.42 12.67 1.71
N LEU A 318 -1.70 13.00 1.53
CA LEU A 318 -2.75 12.02 1.30
C LEU A 318 -2.55 11.24 0.00
N TYR A 319 -2.22 11.94 -1.10
CA TYR A 319 -1.90 11.30 -2.38
C TYR A 319 -0.70 10.34 -2.25
N ALA A 320 0.36 10.77 -1.57
CA ALA A 320 1.55 9.96 -1.36
C ALA A 320 1.27 8.69 -0.55
N ILE A 321 0.46 8.79 0.51
CA ILE A 321 0.03 7.64 1.31
C ILE A 321 -0.77 6.65 0.46
N ILE A 322 -1.76 7.13 -0.30
CA ILE A 322 -2.65 6.25 -1.08
C ILE A 322 -1.86 5.58 -2.20
N LEU A 323 -1.06 6.34 -2.96
CA LEU A 323 -0.23 5.79 -4.04
C LEU A 323 0.76 4.73 -3.51
N ALA A 324 1.41 4.97 -2.37
CA ALA A 324 2.29 4.00 -1.73
C ALA A 324 1.58 2.68 -1.40
N HIS A 325 0.37 2.77 -0.83
CA HIS A 325 -0.40 1.56 -0.53
C HIS A 325 -0.89 0.85 -1.80
N THR A 326 -1.34 1.58 -2.82
CA THR A 326 -1.75 0.96 -4.09
C THR A 326 -0.59 0.23 -4.77
N LEU A 327 0.64 0.76 -4.69
CA LEU A 327 1.84 0.07 -5.17
C LEU A 327 2.08 -1.25 -4.42
N VAL A 328 1.90 -1.26 -3.09
CA VAL A 328 2.05 -2.47 -2.27
C VAL A 328 0.92 -3.48 -2.50
N TRP A 329 -0.30 -3.01 -2.78
CA TRP A 329 -1.45 -3.85 -3.11
C TRP A 329 -1.25 -4.72 -4.35
N ILE A 330 -0.33 -4.37 -5.25
CA ILE A 330 0.04 -5.23 -6.39
C ILE A 330 0.45 -6.62 -5.89
N GLU A 331 1.20 -6.69 -4.78
CA GLU A 331 1.58 -7.94 -4.14
C GLU A 331 0.54 -8.43 -3.12
N THR A 332 -0.02 -7.54 -2.29
CA THR A 332 -0.76 -7.96 -1.09
C THR A 332 -2.26 -8.05 -1.28
N GLY A 333 -2.81 -7.39 -2.30
CA GLY A 333 -4.25 -7.18 -2.47
C GLY A 333 -4.83 -6.12 -1.51
N PRO A 334 -6.02 -5.58 -1.82
CA PRO A 334 -6.75 -4.62 -0.98
C PRO A 334 -7.43 -5.24 0.24
N THR A 335 -6.66 -5.94 1.08
CA THR A 335 -7.16 -6.68 2.26
C THR A 335 -6.94 -5.96 3.60
N ASP A 336 -6.35 -4.77 3.58
CA ASP A 336 -5.87 -4.10 4.80
C ASP A 336 -6.76 -2.90 5.15
N LEU A 337 -7.41 -2.94 6.31
CA LEU A 337 -8.35 -1.91 6.77
C LEU A 337 -7.75 -0.49 6.81
N VAL A 338 -6.48 -0.36 7.22
CA VAL A 338 -5.80 0.94 7.31
C VAL A 338 -5.86 1.68 5.97
N VAL A 339 -5.70 0.94 4.88
CA VAL A 339 -5.67 1.52 3.54
C VAL A 339 -7.05 1.98 3.12
N TRP A 340 -8.08 1.19 3.40
CA TRP A 340 -9.47 1.56 3.13
C TRP A 340 -9.87 2.83 3.87
N ILE A 341 -9.40 3.05 5.11
CA ILE A 341 -9.63 4.31 5.82
C ILE A 341 -9.03 5.51 5.07
N PHE A 342 -7.79 5.39 4.56
CA PHE A 342 -7.20 6.47 3.76
C PHE A 342 -7.95 6.69 2.44
N TYR A 343 -8.43 5.63 1.78
CA TYR A 343 -9.29 5.77 0.60
C TYR A 343 -10.62 6.48 0.93
N LEU A 344 -11.26 6.17 2.06
CA LEU A 344 -12.47 6.86 2.51
C LEU A 344 -12.21 8.35 2.78
N ILE A 345 -11.10 8.68 3.45
CA ILE A 345 -10.67 10.07 3.65
C ILE A 345 -10.48 10.77 2.30
N ALA A 346 -9.84 10.12 1.33
CA ALA A 346 -9.68 10.68 0.00
C ALA A 346 -10.98 10.91 -0.75
N VAL A 347 -11.92 9.96 -0.70
CA VAL A 347 -13.24 10.12 -1.31
C VAL A 347 -13.97 11.31 -0.68
N ALA A 348 -13.97 11.43 0.65
CA ALA A 348 -14.59 12.56 1.35
C ALA A 348 -13.96 13.90 0.94
N VAL A 349 -12.63 13.94 0.80
CA VAL A 349 -11.89 15.12 0.34
C VAL A 349 -12.24 15.46 -1.11
N ILE A 350 -12.27 14.48 -2.00
CA ILE A 350 -12.64 14.68 -3.42
C ILE A 350 -14.07 15.24 -3.53
N ILE A 351 -15.04 14.66 -2.80
CA ILE A 351 -16.44 15.12 -2.83
C ILE A 351 -16.55 16.56 -2.33
N LYS A 352 -15.88 16.89 -1.21
CA LYS A 352 -15.85 18.25 -0.68
C LYS A 352 -15.31 19.25 -1.71
N GLU A 353 -14.26 18.86 -2.42
CA GLU A 353 -13.66 19.71 -3.45
C GLU A 353 -14.57 19.86 -4.67
N ALA A 354 -15.18 18.78 -5.14
CA ALA A 354 -16.15 18.84 -6.24
C ALA A 354 -17.35 19.75 -5.91
N TYR A 355 -17.86 19.69 -4.68
CA TYR A 355 -18.97 20.54 -4.22
C TYR A 355 -18.58 22.03 -4.15
N TYR A 356 -17.37 22.32 -3.67
CA TYR A 356 -16.87 23.69 -3.60
C TYR A 356 -16.77 24.33 -4.99
N GLU A 357 -16.41 23.54 -6.00
CA GLU A 357 -16.33 24.01 -7.38
C GLU A 357 -17.68 24.21 -8.06
N SER A 358 -18.67 23.35 -7.78
CA SER A 358 -20.02 23.54 -8.33
C SER A 358 -20.68 24.81 -7.81
N GLY A 359 -20.47 25.15 -6.53
CA GLY A 359 -21.02 26.38 -5.92
C GLY A 359 -20.36 27.69 -6.38
N HIS A 360 -19.21 27.63 -7.08
CA HIS A 360 -18.59 28.83 -7.70
C HIS A 360 -18.93 28.98 -9.19
N ARG A 361 -19.59 27.97 -9.80
CA ARG A 361 -20.03 28.01 -11.21
C ARG A 361 -21.52 28.36 -11.37
N SER A 362 -22.29 28.33 -10.28
CA SER A 362 -23.63 28.92 -10.17
C SER A 362 -23.53 30.36 -9.73
#